data_AF-A0A969XI25-F1
#
_entry.id   AF-A0A969XI25-F1
#
_cell.length_a   1.000
_cell.length_b   1.000
_cell.length_c   1.000
_cell.angle_alpha   90.00
_cell.angle_beta   90.00
_cell.angle_gamma   90.00
#
_symmetry.space_group_name_H-M   'P 1'
#
loop_
_entity.id
_entity.type
_entity.pdbx_description
1 polymer ?
#
loop_
_entity_poly.entity_id
_entity_poly.type
_entity_poly.pdbx_seq_one_letter_code
_entity_poly.pdbx_strand_id
1 'polypeptide(L)' 'TERILGCHIIGPEASTLIQEVVNVMARGEEAGALAVAMRIHPAMPEVVAAALANLHRHEHAHEHEH' A
#
# COMPACT_ATOMS: atom_id res chain seq x y z
N THR A 1 0.66 11.53 -7.83
CA THR A 1 1.13 10.17 -8.13
C THR A 1 0.85 9.32 -6.91
N GLU A 2 0.34 8.11 -7.08
CA GLU A 2 0.00 7.20 -5.97
C GLU A 2 1.21 6.32 -5.58
N ARG A 3 2.40 6.93 -5.54
CA ARG A 3 3.66 6.19 -5.29
C ARG A 3 3.83 5.90 -3.80
N ILE A 4 4.33 4.71 -3.50
CA ILE A 4 4.69 4.32 -2.13
C ILE A 4 6.03 4.95 -1.77
N LEU A 5 6.04 5.81 -0.75
CA LEU A 5 7.27 6.46 -0.25
C LEU A 5 7.96 5.65 0.85
N GLY A 6 7.20 4.81 1.54
CA GLY A 6 7.69 3.94 2.59
C GLY A 6 6.57 3.05 3.13
N CYS A 7 6.97 1.98 3.81
CA CYS A 7 6.05 1.02 4.42
C CYS A 7 6.70 0.43 5.67
N HIS A 8 5.92 0.29 6.74
CA HIS A 8 6.34 -0.38 7.96
C HIS A 8 5.32 -1.47 8.28
N ILE A 9 5.81 -2.68 8.53
CA ILE A 9 4.99 -3.84 8.91
C ILE A 9 5.53 -4.36 10.23
N ILE A 10 4.65 -4.50 11.22
CA ILE A 10 4.99 -5.00 12.56
C ILE A 10 4.10 -6.22 12.82
N GLY A 11 4.73 -7.37 13.05
CA GLY A 11 4.03 -8.62 13.35
C GLY A 11 4.75 -9.86 12.80
N PRO A 12 4.14 -11.04 12.96
CA PRO A 12 4.61 -12.27 12.34
C PRO A 12 4.74 -12.12 10.82
N GLU A 13 5.76 -12.76 10.24
CA GLU A 13 6.00 -12.77 8.80
C GLU A 13 6.25 -11.39 8.15
N ALA A 14 6.53 -10.34 8.93
CA ALA A 14 6.76 -8.99 8.41
C ALA A 14 7.82 -8.93 7.29
N SER A 15 8.90 -9.73 7.40
CA SER A 15 9.95 -9.84 6.38
C SER A 15 9.44 -10.42 5.04
N THR A 16 8.44 -11.29 5.09
CA THR A 16 7.82 -11.86 3.89
C THR A 16 6.83 -10.87 3.29
N LEU A 17 5.98 -10.27 4.12
CA LEU A 17 4.95 -9.33 3.69
C LEU A 17 5.54 -8.06 3.07
N ILE A 18 6.65 -7.55 3.63
CA ILE A 18 7.28 -6.33 3.13
C ILE A 18 7.85 -6.51 1.71
N GLN A 19 8.14 -7.75 1.29
CA GLN A 19 8.71 -8.02 -0.03
C GLN A 19 7.78 -7.61 -1.17
N GLU A 20 6.46 -7.76 -1.02
CA GLU A 20 5.50 -7.28 -2.02
C GLU A 20 5.62 -5.76 -2.22
N VAL A 21 5.71 -5.02 -1.12
CA VAL A 21 5.79 -3.56 -1.15
C VAL A 21 7.14 -3.08 -1.69
N VAL A 22 8.23 -3.74 -1.29
CA VAL A 22 9.58 -3.48 -1.81
C VAL A 22 9.64 -3.66 -3.32
N ASN A 23 9.00 -4.71 -3.85
CA ASN A 23 8.99 -4.96 -5.30
C ASN A 23 8.31 -3.82 -6.08
N VAL A 24 7.19 -3.30 -5.58
CA VAL A 24 6.48 -2.18 -6.22
C VAL A 24 7.29 -0.89 -6.12
N MET A 25 7.89 -0.62 -4.94
CA MET A 25 8.80 0.53 -4.77
C MET A 25 10.01 0.46 -5.71
N ALA A 26 10.62 -0.72 -5.85
CA ALA A 26 11.80 -0.93 -6.71
C ALA A 26 11.48 -0.77 -8.21
N ARG A 27 10.26 -1.14 -8.62
CA ARG A 27 9.79 -0.93 -10.01
C ARG A 27 9.32 0.49 -10.28
N GLY A 28 9.19 1.33 -9.25
CA GLY A 28 8.67 2.69 -9.37
C GLY A 28 7.17 2.74 -9.70
N GLU A 29 6.44 1.66 -9.43
CA GLU A 29 5.02 1.52 -9.70
C GLU A 29 4.16 2.23 -8.64
N GLU A 30 2.90 2.47 -8.97
CA GLU A 30 1.92 3.05 -8.05
C GLU A 30 1.30 1.99 -7.13
N ALA A 31 0.80 2.41 -5.97
CA ALA A 31 0.23 1.55 -4.94
C ALA A 31 -0.94 0.68 -5.45
N GLY A 32 -1.64 1.13 -6.50
CA GLY A 32 -2.69 0.36 -7.16
C GLY A 32 -2.22 -1.01 -7.68
N ALA A 33 -0.94 -1.18 -8.02
CA ALA A 33 -0.38 -2.46 -8.45
C ALA A 33 -0.51 -3.56 -7.37
N LEU A 34 -0.37 -3.20 -6.09
CA LEU A 34 -0.54 -4.12 -4.96
C LEU A 34 -2.02 -4.45 -4.69
N ALA A 35 -2.93 -3.53 -4.99
CA ALA A 35 -4.37 -3.70 -4.78
C ALA A 35 -4.96 -4.75 -5.74
N VAL A 36 -4.43 -4.85 -6.96
CA VAL A 36 -4.90 -5.81 -7.98
C VAL A 36 -4.08 -7.10 -8.03
N ALA A 37 -3.03 -7.24 -7.21
CA ALA A 37 -2.20 -8.42 -7.17
C ALA A 37 -2.98 -9.66 -6.66
N MET A 38 -2.87 -10.77 -7.39
CA MET A 38 -3.52 -12.03 -7.04
C MET A 38 -2.91 -12.63 -5.78
N ARG A 39 -3.77 -13.05 -4.85
CA ARG A 39 -3.40 -13.75 -3.61
C ARG A 39 -4.23 -15.02 -3.48
N ILE A 40 -3.62 -16.04 -2.88
CA ILE A 40 -4.34 -17.25 -2.48
C ILE A 40 -5.19 -16.94 -1.25
N HIS A 41 -6.45 -17.36 -1.24
CA HIS A 41 -7.36 -17.14 -0.11
C HIS A 41 -7.56 -18.43 0.70
N PRO A 42 -7.47 -18.39 2.04
CA PRO A 42 -7.03 -17.27 2.89
C PRO A 42 -5.49 -17.18 2.99
N ALA A 43 -4.93 -15.96 3.07
CA ALA A 43 -3.49 -15.81 3.31
C ALA A 43 -3.08 -14.49 3.97
N MET A 44 -1.93 -14.52 4.65
CA MET A 44 -1.34 -13.37 5.33
C MET A 44 -1.09 -12.14 4.43
N PRO A 45 -0.67 -12.28 3.15
CA PRO A 45 -0.50 -11.13 2.26
C PRO A 45 -1.78 -10.31 1.99
N GLU A 46 -2.97 -10.85 2.27
CA GLU A 46 -4.23 -10.10 2.16
C GLU A 46 -4.25 -8.85 3.05
N VAL A 47 -3.49 -8.87 4.17
CA VAL A 47 -3.40 -7.73 5.09
C VAL A 47 -2.78 -6.49 4.42
N VAL A 48 -1.87 -6.69 3.44
CA VAL A 48 -1.25 -5.59 2.69
C VAL A 48 -2.29 -4.93 1.79
N ALA A 49 -3.10 -5.73 1.08
CA ALA A 49 -4.18 -5.21 0.25
C ALA A 49 -5.25 -4.48 1.09
N ALA A 50 -5.61 -5.05 2.25
CA ALA A 50 -6.54 -4.41 3.17
C ALA A 50 -6.00 -3.07 3.70
N ALA A 51 -4.71 -2.98 4.03
CA ALA A 51 -4.10 -1.73 4.45
C ALA A 51 -4.16 -0.65 3.35
N LEU A 52 -3.92 -1.03 2.09
CA LEU A 52 -4.00 -0.11 0.95
C LEU A 52 -5.43 0.36 0.68
N ALA A 53 -6.42 -0.51 0.84
CA ALA A 53 -7.84 -0.14 0.69
C ALA A 53 -8.29 0.91 1.71
N ASN A 54 -7.59 1.04 2.84
CA ASN A 54 -7.84 2.05 3.88
C ASN A 54 -7.04 3.35 3.70
N LEU A 55 -6.28 3.50 2.60
CA LEU A 55 -5.60 4.76 2.32
C LEU A 55 -6.63 5.86 2.04
N HIS A 56 -6.71 6.84 2.95
CA HIS A 56 -7.55 8.01 2.76
C HIS A 56 -6.88 8.96 1.77
N ARG A 57 -7.62 9.38 0.74
CA ARG A 57 -7.20 10.55 -0.04
C ARG A 57 -7.44 11.79 0.81
N HIS A 58 -6.36 12.40 1.29
CA HIS A 58 -6.46 13.78 1.77
C HIS A 58 -6.62 14.69 0.55
N GLU A 59 -7.85 15.05 0.22
CA GLU A 59 -8.10 16.21 -0.64
C GLU A 59 -7.74 17.45 0.18
N HIS A 60 -6.68 18.16 -0.23
CA HIS A 60 -6.36 19.46 0.32
C HIS A 60 -7.43 20.46 -0.15
N ALA A 61 -8.54 20.56 0.57
CA ALA A 61 -9.47 21.67 0.47
C ALA A 61 -8.82 22.91 1.12
N HIS A 62 -7.91 23.57 0.39
CA HIS A 62 -7.50 24.93 0.70
C HIS A 62 -8.36 25.90 -0.10
N GLU A 63 -9.57 26.15 0.38
CA GLU A 63 -10.30 27.37 0.02
C GLU A 63 -9.94 28.44 1.05
N HIS A 64 -8.91 29.21 0.73
CA HIS A 64 -8.73 30.54 1.29
C HIS A 64 -9.67 31.47 0.53
N GLU A 65 -10.76 31.91 1.15
CA GLU A 65 -11.51 33.07 0.70
C GLU A 65 -11.63 34.07 1.85
N HIS A 66 -11.18 35.29 1.56
CA HIS A 66 -11.23 36.48 2.42
C HIS A 66 -12.57 37.18 2.25
#